data_AF-A0A3N5LYI7-F1
#
_entry.id   AF-A0A3N5LYI7-F1
#
_cell.length_a   1.000
_cell.length_b   1.000
_cell.length_c   1.000
_cell.angle_alpha   90.00
_cell.angle_beta   90.00
_cell.angle_gamma   90.00
#
_symmetry.space_group_name_H-M   'P 1'
#
loop_
_entity.id
_entity.type
_entity.pdbx_description
1 polymer ?
#
loop_
_entity_poly.entity_id
_entity_poly.type
_entity_poly.pdbx_seq_one_letter_code
_entity_poly.pdbx_strand_id
1 'polypeptide(L)'
;MTRKSDYAFWTFVMLACLAGATTVLNVTRTYSATSGNSEIYKQLDLFGDVLERVRSDYVEKPDDAMLIDSAINGMLSALDPHSAYLNPKSFRDMQVQTRGELGGLGIEVTMENGVV
;
A
#
# COMPACT_ATOMS: atom_id res chain seq x y z
N MET A 1 -65.58 -24.23 20.68
CA MET A 1 -64.31 -25.00 20.74
C MET A 1 -63.42 -24.57 19.58
N THR A 2 -62.58 -23.54 19.76
CA THR A 2 -61.59 -23.16 18.74
C THR A 2 -60.43 -24.16 18.76
N ARG A 3 -60.19 -24.81 17.63
CA ARG A 3 -59.26 -25.93 17.48
C ARG A 3 -57.85 -25.44 17.78
N LYS A 4 -57.20 -26.01 18.79
CA LYS A 4 -55.85 -25.65 19.25
C LYS A 4 -54.78 -25.68 18.13
N SER A 5 -55.08 -26.33 17.00
CA SER A 5 -54.25 -26.37 15.79
C SER A 5 -54.10 -25.02 15.10
N ASP A 6 -55.09 -24.13 15.20
CA ASP A 6 -55.11 -22.92 14.37
C ASP A 6 -54.19 -21.85 14.96
N TYR A 7 -54.14 -21.74 16.29
CA TYR A 7 -53.17 -20.87 16.98
C TYR A 7 -51.72 -21.35 16.79
N ALA A 8 -51.49 -22.67 16.72
CA ALA A 8 -50.17 -23.22 16.47
C ALA A 8 -49.65 -22.91 15.05
N PHE A 9 -50.55 -22.85 14.07
CA PHE A 9 -50.20 -22.43 12.71
C PHE A 9 -49.82 -20.95 12.66
N TRP A 10 -50.62 -20.08 13.29
CA TRP A 10 -50.35 -18.64 13.31
C TRP A 10 -49.12 -18.24 14.13
N THR A 11 -48.81 -18.94 15.23
CA THR A 11 -47.58 -18.70 15.99
C THR A 11 -46.33 -19.09 15.21
N PHE A 12 -46.38 -20.19 14.45
CA PHE A 12 -45.26 -20.62 13.61
C PHE A 12 -44.97 -19.62 12.47
N VAL A 13 -46.01 -19.08 11.84
CA VAL A 13 -45.89 -18.06 10.79
C VAL A 13 -45.29 -16.76 11.34
N MET A 14 -45.73 -16.30 12.51
CA MET A 14 -45.16 -15.11 13.16
C MET A 14 -43.68 -15.28 13.52
N LEU A 15 -43.29 -16.45 14.01
CA LEU A 15 -41.89 -16.74 14.38
C LEU A 15 -40.99 -16.81 13.14
N ALA A 16 -41.47 -17.36 12.03
CA ALA A 16 -40.76 -17.36 10.75
C ALA A 16 -40.58 -15.94 10.18
N CYS A 17 -41.59 -15.07 10.26
CA CYS A 17 -41.47 -13.67 9.86
C CYS A 17 -40.46 -12.89 10.72
N LEU A 18 -40.44 -13.12 12.04
CA LEU A 18 -39.49 -12.46 12.94
C LEU A 18 -38.04 -12.92 12.67
N ALA A 19 -37.84 -14.21 12.41
CA ALA A 19 -36.55 -14.75 12.00
C ALA A 19 -36.09 -14.21 10.63
N GLY A 20 -37.02 -14.07 9.67
CA GLY A 20 -36.75 -13.44 8.38
C GLY A 20 -36.36 -11.97 8.51
N ALA A 21 -37.09 -11.20 9.33
CA ALA A 21 -36.79 -9.78 9.57
C ALA A 21 -35.44 -9.58 10.26
N THR A 22 -35.10 -10.41 11.25
CA THR A 22 -33.81 -10.31 11.96
C THR A 22 -32.62 -10.68 11.10
N THR A 23 -32.75 -11.66 10.20
CA THR A 23 -31.70 -12.03 9.25
C THR A 23 -31.48 -10.95 8.18
N VAL A 24 -32.55 -10.40 7.60
CA VAL A 24 -32.47 -9.30 6.62
C VAL A 24 -31.86 -8.03 7.23
N LEU A 25 -32.22 -7.69 8.47
CA LEU A 25 -31.65 -6.52 9.15
C LEU A 25 -30.16 -6.68 9.48
N ASN A 26 -29.70 -7.90 9.80
CA ASN A 26 -28.27 -8.15 10.03
C ASN A 26 -27.46 -8.17 8.74
N VAL A 27 -28.02 -8.70 7.65
CA VAL A 27 -27.38 -8.70 6.32
C VAL A 27 -27.17 -7.27 5.81
N THR A 28 -28.14 -6.37 5.97
CA THR A 28 -28.00 -4.97 5.52
C THR A 28 -26.90 -4.21 6.28
N ARG A 29 -26.62 -4.58 7.54
CA ARG A 29 -25.57 -3.95 8.35
C ARG A 29 -24.15 -4.36 7.93
N THR A 30 -23.94 -5.56 7.41
CA THR A 30 -22.60 -6.02 6.97
C THR A 30 -22.15 -5.43 5.63
N TYR A 31 -23.09 -5.00 4.76
CA TYR A 31 -22.74 -4.35 3.49
C TYR A 31 -22.19 -2.91 3.63
N SER A 32 -22.40 -2.26 4.78
CA SER A 32 -22.04 -0.84 4.96
C SER A 32 -20.57 -0.59 5.38
N ALA A 33 -19.74 -1.63 5.54
CA ALA A 33 -18.36 -1.50 6.05
C ALA A 33 -17.24 -1.56 4.98
N THR A 34 -17.56 -1.63 3.68
CA THR A 34 -16.57 -1.84 2.58
C THR A 34 -16.15 -0.56 1.83
N SER A 35 -16.58 0.62 2.26
CA SER A 35 -16.33 1.84 1.47
C SER A 35 -14.86 2.28 1.42
N GLY A 36 -14.12 2.21 2.54
CA GLY A 36 -12.76 2.77 2.62
C GLY A 36 -11.72 2.01 1.80
N ASN A 37 -11.76 0.68 1.83
CA ASN A 37 -10.80 -0.15 1.09
C ASN A 37 -11.00 -0.03 -0.42
N SER A 38 -12.25 0.11 -0.88
CA SER A 38 -12.56 0.22 -2.30
C SER A 38 -11.92 1.45 -2.96
N GLU A 39 -11.72 2.54 -2.23
CA GLU A 39 -11.17 3.78 -2.78
C GLU A 39 -9.64 3.72 -2.89
N ILE A 40 -8.96 3.09 -1.93
CA ILE A 40 -7.51 2.87 -1.97
C ILE A 40 -7.13 1.99 -3.17
N TYR A 41 -7.90 0.93 -3.45
CA TYR A 41 -7.64 0.08 -4.60
C TYR A 41 -7.75 0.83 -5.93
N LYS A 42 -8.75 1.72 -6.09
CA LYS A 42 -8.84 2.57 -7.29
C LYS A 42 -7.65 3.51 -7.44
N GLN A 43 -7.13 4.03 -6.33
CA GLN A 43 -5.95 4.90 -6.34
C GLN A 43 -4.68 4.13 -6.72
N LEU A 44 -4.57 2.88 -6.26
CA LEU A 44 -3.48 1.97 -6.66
C LEU A 44 -3.58 1.60 -8.15
N ASP A 45 -4.77 1.37 -8.68
CA ASP A 45 -4.99 1.13 -10.10
C ASP A 45 -4.54 2.33 -10.94
N LEU A 46 -4.98 3.54 -10.55
CA LEU A 46 -4.55 4.78 -11.21
C LEU A 46 -3.03 4.98 -11.17
N PHE A 47 -2.39 4.68 -10.04
CA PHE A 47 -0.94 4.73 -9.92
C PHE A 47 -0.26 3.75 -10.88
N GLY A 48 -0.78 2.52 -10.97
CA GLY A 48 -0.31 1.50 -11.92
C GLY A 48 -0.43 1.95 -13.37
N ASP A 49 -1.56 2.54 -13.75
CA ASP A 49 -1.80 3.05 -15.10
C ASP A 49 -0.80 4.15 -15.48
N VAL A 50 -0.51 5.08 -14.55
CA VAL A 50 0.47 6.14 -14.76
C VAL A 50 1.88 5.58 -14.88
N LEU A 51 2.26 4.63 -14.02
CA LEU A 51 3.55 3.96 -14.07
C LEU A 51 3.76 3.24 -15.41
N GLU A 52 2.74 2.52 -15.88
CA GLU A 52 2.79 1.83 -17.18
C GLU A 52 2.96 2.83 -18.32
N ARG A 53 2.16 3.90 -18.34
CA ARG A 53 2.23 4.95 -19.36
C ARG A 53 3.62 5.58 -19.45
N VAL A 54 4.23 5.88 -18.30
CA VAL A 54 5.60 6.42 -18.26
C VAL A 54 6.59 5.39 -18.82
N ARG A 55 6.45 4.12 -18.48
CA ARG A 55 7.34 3.07 -18.98
C ARG A 55 7.20 2.83 -20.49
N SER A 56 5.99 2.93 -21.04
CA SER A 56 5.71 2.64 -22.45
C SER A 56 5.94 3.80 -23.40
N ASP A 57 5.63 5.03 -22.96
CA ASP A 57 5.57 6.19 -23.85
C ASP A 57 6.73 7.17 -23.66
N TYR A 58 7.60 6.94 -22.67
CA TYR A 58 8.78 7.78 -22.50
C TYR A 58 9.83 7.49 -23.58
N VAL A 59 10.56 8.54 -23.96
CA VAL A 59 11.49 8.55 -25.11
C VAL A 59 12.60 7.50 -24.94
N GLU A 60 13.06 7.29 -23.72
CA GLU A 60 14.04 6.28 -23.36
C GLU A 60 13.43 5.32 -22.34
N LYS A 61 13.70 4.02 -22.44
CA LYS A 61 13.13 3.07 -21.48
C LYS A 61 13.71 3.35 -20.08
N PRO A 62 12.89 3.77 -19.10
CA PRO A 62 13.38 4.01 -17.75
C PRO A 62 13.67 2.68 -17.04
N ASP A 63 14.52 2.74 -16.01
CA ASP A 63 14.73 1.62 -15.10
C ASP A 63 13.55 1.51 -14.12
N ASP A 64 12.86 0.37 -14.16
CA ASP A 64 11.70 0.08 -13.32
C ASP A 64 12.04 0.20 -11.82
N ALA A 65 13.22 -0.27 -11.40
CA ALA A 65 13.65 -0.19 -10.01
C ALA A 65 13.82 1.27 -9.57
N MET A 66 14.44 2.10 -10.42
CA MET A 66 14.62 3.52 -10.18
C MET A 66 13.29 4.28 -10.10
N LEU A 67 12.30 3.94 -10.94
CA LEU A 67 10.97 4.56 -10.90
C LEU A 67 10.25 4.28 -9.58
N ILE A 68 10.28 3.03 -9.12
CA ILE A 68 9.65 2.63 -7.86
C ILE A 68 10.36 3.28 -6.66
N ASP A 69 11.69 3.24 -6.63
CA ASP A 69 12.47 3.91 -5.58
C ASP A 69 12.15 5.42 -5.52
N SER A 70 12.01 6.06 -6.69
CA SER A 70 11.67 7.48 -6.78
C SER A 70 10.25 7.77 -6.31
N ALA A 71 9.29 6.91 -6.64
CA ALA A 71 7.91 7.02 -6.18
C ALA A 71 7.81 6.90 -4.64
N ILE A 72 8.51 5.93 -4.05
CA ILE A 72 8.56 5.75 -2.60
C ILE A 72 9.16 6.98 -1.92
N ASN A 73 10.30 7.47 -2.43
CA ASN A 73 10.94 8.67 -1.87
C ASN A 73 10.06 9.92 -2.03
N GLY A 74 9.33 10.07 -3.13
CA GLY A 74 8.36 11.15 -3.33
C GLY A 74 7.22 11.12 -2.30
N MET A 75 6.66 9.93 -2.02
CA MET A 75 5.63 9.76 -0.98
C MET A 75 6.15 10.11 0.42
N LEU A 76 7.36 9.67 0.76
CA LEU A 76 7.97 9.97 2.07
C LEU A 76 8.33 11.44 2.22
N SER A 77 8.80 12.08 1.16
CA SER A 77 9.10 13.53 1.14
C SER A 77 7.84 14.37 1.38
N ALA A 78 6.68 13.90 0.93
CA ALA A 78 5.40 14.55 1.19
C ALA A 78 4.89 14.34 2.63
N LEU A 79 5.36 13.30 3.31
CA LEU A 79 4.96 12.98 4.69
C LEU A 79 5.71 13.86 5.70
N ASP A 80 7.05 13.87 5.63
CA ASP A 80 7.92 14.65 6.51
C ASP A 80 9.36 14.75 5.95
N PRO A 81 10.10 15.87 6.14
CA PRO A 81 11.46 16.01 5.64
C PRO A 81 12.50 15.04 6.21
N HIS A 82 12.19 14.34 7.31
CA HIS A 82 13.09 13.35 7.91
C HIS A 82 12.74 11.91 7.54
N SER A 83 11.67 11.69 6.77
CA SER A 83 11.30 10.37 6.28
C SER A 83 12.04 10.07 4.98
N ALA A 84 12.86 9.01 4.98
CA ALA A 84 13.61 8.56 3.82
C ALA A 84 13.57 7.04 3.66
N TYR A 85 13.57 6.56 2.41
CA TYR A 85 13.69 5.15 2.08
C TYR A 85 15.13 4.85 1.65
N LEU A 86 15.73 3.83 2.27
CA LEU A 86 17.03 3.32 1.87
C LEU A 86 16.86 2.07 1.02
N ASN A 87 17.17 2.19 -0.25
CA ASN A 87 17.27 1.01 -1.10
C ASN A 87 18.47 0.12 -0.67
N PRO A 88 18.53 -1.15 -1.12
CA PRO A 88 19.55 -2.09 -0.66
C PRO A 88 20.99 -1.63 -0.89
N LYS A 89 21.24 -0.83 -1.94
CA LYS A 89 22.57 -0.27 -2.23
C LYS A 89 22.93 0.80 -1.21
N SER A 90 22.08 1.82 -1.04
CA SER A 90 22.28 2.91 -0.09
C SER A 90 22.41 2.40 1.34
N PHE A 91 21.64 1.37 1.71
CA PHE A 91 21.75 0.73 3.02
C PHE A 91 23.10 0.03 3.24
N ARG A 92 23.67 -0.60 2.20
CA ARG A 92 25.04 -1.16 2.29
C ARG A 92 26.08 -0.06 2.39
N ASP A 93 25.98 0.98 1.57
CA ASP A 93 26.93 2.09 1.56
C ASP A 93 26.96 2.81 2.93
N MET A 94 25.79 3.01 3.54
CA MET A 94 25.66 3.54 4.91
C MET A 94 26.32 2.63 5.96
N GLN A 95 26.19 1.31 5.83
CA GLN A 95 26.85 0.37 6.74
C GLN A 95 28.37 0.42 6.59
N VAL A 96 28.88 0.50 5.36
CA VAL A 96 30.32 0.64 5.09
C VAL A 96 30.86 1.93 5.72
N GLN A 97 30.15 3.04 5.51
CA GLN A 97 30.50 4.34 6.11
C GLN A 97 30.49 4.29 7.64
N THR A 98 29.47 3.66 8.24
CA THR A 98 29.33 3.54 9.70
C THR A 98 30.40 2.62 10.30
N ARG A 99 30.79 1.56 9.59
CA ARG A 99 31.86 0.65 10.01
C ARG A 99 33.26 1.25 9.82
N GLY A 100 33.38 2.36 9.10
CA GLY A 100 34.66 2.98 8.79
C GLY A 100 35.50 2.14 7.81
N GLU A 101 34.89 1.18 7.11
CA GLU A 101 35.55 0.37 6.10
C GLU A 101 35.65 1.16 4.78
N LEU A 102 36.30 2.33 4.80
CA LEU A 102 36.78 2.94 3.57
C LEU A 102 37.92 2.06 3.07
N GLY A 103 37.59 1.08 2.22
CA GLY A 103 38.56 0.26 1.48
C GLY A 103 39.33 1.11 0.47
N GLY A 104 40.11 2.06 0.96
CA GLY A 104 41.02 2.87 0.17
C GLY A 104 42.34 2.15 -0.01
N LEU A 105 42.92 2.23 -1.21
CA LEU A 105 44.27 1.76 -1.54
C LEU A 105 45.39 2.48 -0.75
N GLY A 106 45.07 3.37 0.19
CA GLY A 106 46.04 4.15 0.95
C GLY A 106 46.88 5.11 0.08
N ILE A 107 46.37 5.53 -1.08
CA ILE A 107 47.07 6.48 -1.95
C ILE A 107 46.80 7.88 -1.44
N GLU A 108 47.76 8.43 -0.71
CA GLU A 108 47.82 9.85 -0.36
C GLU A 108 48.41 10.63 -1.54
N VAL A 109 47.59 11.44 -2.21
CA VAL A 109 48.05 12.32 -3.30
C VAL A 109 48.54 13.62 -2.67
N THR A 110 49.84 13.70 -2.41
CA THR A 110 50.49 14.97 -2.05
C THR A 110 50.81 15.75 -3.32
N MET A 111 50.25 16.96 -3.42
CA MET A 111 50.58 17.90 -4.49
C MET A 111 51.99 18.44 -4.26
N GLU A 112 52.98 17.87 -4.94
CA GLU A 112 54.32 18.44 -4.99
C GLU A 112 54.48 19.24 -6.29
N ASN A 113 54.65 20.56 -6.13
CA ASN A 113 55.03 21.51 -7.19
C ASN A 113 54.02 21.82 -8.31
N GLY A 114 52.71 21.79 -8.02
CA GLY A 114 51.74 22.60 -8.79
C GLY A 114 51.54 22.25 -10.27
N VAL A 115 51.84 21.03 -10.68
CA VAL A 115 51.47 20.51 -12.00
C VAL A 115 50.76 19.16 -11.84
N VAL A 116 49.56 19.09 -12.40
CA VAL A 116 48.80 17.85 -12.63
C VAL A 116 49.30 17.16 -13.90
#